data_AF-A0A3M6SE45-F1
#
_entry.id   AF-A0A3M6SE45-F1
#
_cell.length_a   1.000
_cell.length_b   1.000
_cell.length_c   1.000
_cell.angle_alpha   90.00
_cell.angle_beta   90.00
_cell.angle_gamma   90.00
#
_symmetry.space_group_name_H-M   'P 1'
#
loop_
_entity.id
_entity.type
_entity.pdbx_description
1 polymer ?
#
loop_
_entity_poly.entity_id
_entity_poly.type
_entity_poly.pdbx_seq_one_letter_code
_entity_poly.pdbx_strand_id
1 'polypeptide(L)'
;MRRLNVMTQDYPNYWSTLTANVRYDKTLKANEKLLFSEITALSNKQGYCHATNKYFAQLYDKSSSTISDWINHLKQRGYLEVLMVKDGKQIKERRLFPIFDPIREKPNTPSEKAEGEYTEKAEYPFRKTRRGYTEKAEYPIPKNPKENNTSINNTSKNIDDDDSAYAREGKLEFEEDPFILARQANIDVNSELHLPVFVEFIEKLGNSIVCWAIRKTANNATYPNWQYLQTVMKNLEDNSVNTVEQAEQLSKDHKKKSSYNNKRKPIKEPMPEWTRKSQDELCKKADPEVIRKVRERIANRGK
;
A
#
# COMPACT_ATOMS: atom_id res chain seq x y z
N MET A 1 26.95 47.46 10.61
CA MET A 1 25.88 46.44 10.51
C MET A 1 26.21 45.50 9.35
N ARG A 2 26.58 44.24 9.63
CA ARG A 2 26.76 43.23 8.57
C ARG A 2 25.36 42.80 8.13
N ARG A 3 25.00 43.06 6.87
CA ARG A 3 23.79 42.51 6.25
C ARG A 3 23.87 40.99 6.32
N LEU A 4 23.01 40.35 7.10
CA LEU A 4 22.74 38.92 6.97
C LEU A 4 22.06 38.73 5.63
N ASN A 5 22.81 38.21 4.66
CA ASN A 5 22.26 37.80 3.37
C ASN A 5 21.49 36.50 3.63
N VAL A 6 20.19 36.59 3.89
CA VAL A 6 19.33 35.42 3.98
C VAL A 6 19.20 34.87 2.57
N MET A 7 20.07 33.94 2.20
CA MET A 7 19.90 33.18 0.97
C MET A 7 18.64 32.33 1.17
N THR A 8 17.54 32.73 0.51
CA THR A 8 16.32 31.94 0.41
C THR A 8 16.64 30.70 -0.41
N GLN A 9 17.19 29.69 0.25
CA GLN A 9 17.48 28.41 -0.35
C GLN A 9 16.15 27.64 -0.34
N ASP A 10 15.49 27.57 -1.48
CA ASP A 10 14.26 26.80 -1.65
C ASP A 10 14.56 25.32 -1.32
N TYR A 11 14.24 24.91 -0.10
CA TYR A 11 14.31 23.51 0.30
C TYR A 11 13.09 22.82 -0.30
N PRO A 12 13.27 21.91 -1.25
CA PRO A 12 12.12 21.23 -1.81
C PRO A 12 11.45 20.39 -0.72
N ASN A 13 10.14 20.57 -0.55
CA ASN A 13 9.35 19.87 0.46
C ASN A 13 9.04 18.43 0.00
N TYR A 14 10.07 17.60 -0.13
CA TYR A 14 9.94 16.19 -0.48
C TYR A 14 9.90 15.35 0.79
N TRP A 15 8.98 14.38 0.82
CA TRP A 15 8.98 13.36 1.87
C TRP A 15 10.19 12.44 1.68
N SER A 16 10.92 12.19 2.77
CA SER A 16 12.03 11.25 2.79
C SER A 16 11.59 9.88 3.32
N THR A 17 12.24 8.82 2.84
CA THR A 17 12.07 7.47 3.39
C THR A 17 13.34 7.03 4.09
N LEU A 18 13.23 6.71 5.39
CA LEU A 18 14.29 6.06 6.15
C LEU A 18 13.91 4.59 6.40
N THR A 19 14.55 3.70 5.65
CA THR A 19 14.28 2.25 5.71
C THR A 19 14.62 1.66 7.07
N ALA A 20 13.96 0.56 7.44
CA ALA A 20 14.27 -0.17 8.67
C ALA A 20 15.75 -0.63 8.69
N ASN A 21 16.27 -1.06 7.54
CA ASN A 21 17.65 -1.50 7.38
C ASN A 21 18.65 -0.40 7.78
N VAL A 22 18.45 0.83 7.31
CA VAL A 22 19.31 1.98 7.67
C VAL A 22 19.02 2.47 9.09
N ARG A 23 17.74 2.51 9.49
CA ARG A 23 17.31 2.98 10.82
C ARG A 23 17.95 2.18 11.95
N TYR A 24 17.90 0.86 11.84
CA TYR A 24 18.37 -0.04 12.90
C TYR A 24 19.82 -0.50 12.74
N ASP A 25 20.51 -0.11 11.67
CA ASP A 25 21.95 -0.38 11.57
C ASP A 25 22.72 0.40 12.64
N LYS A 26 23.32 -0.32 13.58
CA LYS A 26 24.10 0.25 14.69
C LYS A 26 25.46 0.78 14.25
N THR A 27 25.91 0.39 13.06
CA THR A 27 27.24 0.73 12.56
C THR A 27 27.27 2.08 11.86
N LEU A 28 26.12 2.56 11.38
CA LEU A 28 25.96 3.89 10.80
C LEU A 28 25.82 4.96 11.88
N LYS A 29 26.43 6.12 11.63
CA LYS A 29 26.27 7.31 12.48
C LYS A 29 24.87 7.91 12.28
N ALA A 30 24.37 8.61 13.30
CA ALA A 30 23.06 9.28 13.21
C ALA A 30 22.95 10.19 11.98
N ASN A 31 23.98 11.00 11.73
CA ASN A 31 23.98 11.92 10.58
C ASN A 31 24.09 11.21 9.23
N GLU A 32 24.70 10.02 9.17
CA GLU A 32 24.74 9.22 7.94
C GLU A 32 23.34 8.69 7.59
N LYS A 33 22.55 8.33 8.61
CA LYS A 33 21.14 7.93 8.44
C LYS A 33 20.28 9.09 7.95
N LEU A 34 20.50 10.30 8.49
CA LEU A 34 19.83 11.51 8.03
C LEU A 34 20.22 11.86 6.59
N LEU A 35 21.51 11.78 6.26
CA LEU A 35 22.00 11.97 4.90
C LEU A 35 21.35 11.00 3.92
N PHE A 36 21.21 9.71 4.28
CA PHE A 36 20.51 8.73 3.47
C PHE A 36 19.04 9.10 3.22
N SER A 37 18.33 9.55 4.26
CA SER A 37 16.94 10.00 4.11
C SER A 37 16.83 11.20 3.18
N GLU A 38 17.77 12.15 3.25
CA GLU A 38 17.79 13.32 2.38
C GLU A 38 18.07 12.93 0.92
N ILE A 39 19.04 12.03 0.70
CA ILE A 39 19.32 11.47 -0.63
C ILE A 39 18.06 10.83 -1.20
N THR A 40 17.28 10.14 -0.37
CA THR A 40 16.03 9.50 -0.81
C THR A 40 14.98 10.54 -1.19
N ALA A 41 14.78 11.59 -0.38
CA ALA A 41 13.88 12.69 -0.71
C ALA A 41 14.24 13.35 -2.06
N LEU A 42 15.52 13.66 -2.27
CA LEU A 42 16.00 14.27 -3.51
C LEU A 42 15.96 13.32 -4.72
N SER A 43 15.95 12.01 -4.48
CA SER A 43 15.83 11.01 -5.55
C SER A 43 14.41 10.83 -6.05
N ASN A 44 13.39 11.32 -5.33
CA ASN A 44 11.98 11.13 -5.71
C ASN A 44 11.64 11.67 -7.11
N LYS A 45 12.32 12.73 -7.58
CA LYS A 45 12.03 13.34 -8.88
C LYS A 45 12.58 12.56 -10.08
N GLN A 46 13.79 12.03 -9.97
CA GLN A 46 14.55 11.47 -11.11
C GLN A 46 14.96 10.01 -10.92
N GLY A 47 14.66 9.41 -9.76
CA GLY A 47 15.15 8.09 -9.35
C GLY A 47 16.59 8.09 -8.81
N TYR A 48 17.26 9.25 -8.81
CA TYR A 48 18.60 9.45 -8.27
C TYR A 48 18.80 10.86 -7.76
N CYS A 49 19.74 11.02 -6.85
CA CYS A 49 20.14 12.32 -6.32
C CYS A 49 21.36 12.85 -7.08
N HIS A 50 21.26 14.08 -7.60
CA HIS A 50 22.34 14.79 -8.28
C HIS A 50 23.02 15.85 -7.38
N ALA A 51 22.65 15.92 -6.10
CA ALA A 51 23.13 16.96 -5.20
C ALA A 51 24.65 16.84 -4.94
N THR A 52 25.30 18.01 -4.83
CA THR A 52 26.74 18.11 -4.62
C THR A 52 27.11 17.97 -3.14
N ASN A 53 28.35 17.59 -2.83
CA ASN A 53 28.82 17.58 -1.43
C ASN A 53 28.72 18.95 -0.77
N LYS A 54 28.87 20.03 -1.54
CA LYS A 54 28.71 21.41 -1.06
C LYS A 54 27.29 21.67 -0.56
N TYR A 55 26.28 21.15 -1.25
CA TYR A 55 24.88 21.27 -0.83
C TYR A 55 24.66 20.62 0.54
N PHE A 56 25.06 19.36 0.71
CA PHE A 56 24.91 18.67 1.99
C PHE A 56 25.78 19.26 3.10
N ALA A 57 26.98 19.75 2.75
CA ALA A 57 27.87 20.42 3.69
C ALA A 57 27.22 21.65 4.32
N GLN A 58 26.53 22.46 3.50
CA GLN A 58 25.75 23.60 3.97
C GLN A 58 24.54 23.18 4.80
N LEU A 59 23.82 22.13 4.38
CA LEU A 59 22.63 21.65 5.08
C LEU A 59 22.94 21.13 6.50
N TYR A 60 24.04 20.40 6.67
CA TYR A 60 24.40 19.76 7.94
C TYR A 60 25.44 20.52 8.76
N ASP A 61 25.89 21.68 8.28
CA ASP A 61 27.02 22.44 8.83
C ASP A 61 28.25 21.52 9.07
N LYS A 62 28.71 20.90 7.98
CA LYS A 62 29.87 20.00 7.94
C LYS A 62 30.78 20.34 6.77
N SER A 63 32.01 19.83 6.85
CA SER A 63 32.95 19.95 5.74
C SER A 63 32.56 19.01 4.58
N SER A 64 32.91 19.42 3.35
CA SER A 64 32.70 18.58 2.16
C SER A 64 33.42 17.24 2.23
N SER A 65 34.54 17.15 2.95
CA SER A 65 35.25 15.88 3.19
C SER A 65 34.44 14.97 4.10
N THR A 66 33.90 15.49 5.21
CA THR A 66 33.02 14.71 6.11
C THR A 66 31.80 14.15 5.38
N ILE A 67 31.15 14.94 4.52
CA ILE A 67 30.06 14.45 3.67
C ILE A 67 30.52 13.35 2.73
N SER A 68 31.70 13.50 2.13
CA SER A 68 32.29 12.48 1.26
C SER A 68 32.52 11.18 2.02
N ASP A 69 33.00 11.25 3.27
CA ASP A 69 33.23 10.09 4.13
C ASP A 69 31.91 9.38 4.45
N TRP A 70 30.85 10.13 4.76
CA TRP A 70 29.52 9.58 5.01
C TRP A 70 28.95 8.86 3.78
N ILE A 71 29.07 9.47 2.59
CA ILE A 71 28.65 8.85 1.32
C ILE A 71 29.43 7.56 1.06
N ASN A 72 30.75 7.58 1.28
CA ASN A 72 31.60 6.40 1.11
C ASN A 72 31.25 5.29 2.10
N HIS A 73 30.94 5.63 3.36
CA HIS A 73 30.54 4.65 4.36
C HIS A 73 29.18 4.01 4.01
N LEU A 74 28.20 4.81 3.58
CA LEU A 74 26.90 4.31 3.09
C LEU A 74 27.07 3.39 1.86
N LYS A 75 27.99 3.73 0.95
CA LYS A 75 28.34 2.90 -0.20
C LYS A 75 28.96 1.56 0.22
N GLN A 76 29.94 1.58 1.12
CA GLN A 76 30.59 0.35 1.64
C GLN A 76 29.60 -0.58 2.34
N ARG A 77 28.56 -0.01 2.94
CA ARG A 77 27.47 -0.75 3.59
C ARG A 77 26.42 -1.30 2.62
N GLY A 78 26.52 -0.97 1.32
CA GLY A 78 25.56 -1.39 0.31
C GLY A 78 24.25 -0.61 0.32
N TYR A 79 24.17 0.51 1.05
CA TYR A 79 22.99 1.37 1.08
C TYR A 79 22.95 2.37 -0.08
N LEU A 80 24.08 2.59 -0.75
CA LEU A 80 24.20 3.61 -1.78
C LEU A 80 25.05 3.14 -2.95
N GLU A 81 24.53 3.31 -4.16
CA GLU A 81 25.31 3.18 -5.39
C GLU A 81 25.66 4.57 -5.93
N VAL A 82 26.90 4.73 -6.39
CA VAL A 82 27.44 6.01 -6.86
C VAL A 82 27.94 5.84 -8.28
N LEU A 83 27.26 6.50 -9.23
CA LEU A 83 27.65 6.54 -10.64
C LEU A 83 28.21 7.91 -10.99
N MET A 84 29.31 7.91 -11.74
CA MET A 84 29.95 9.11 -12.27
C MET A 84 29.74 9.14 -13.77
N VAL A 85 28.92 10.08 -14.25
CA VAL A 85 28.70 10.28 -15.69
C VAL A 85 29.81 11.17 -16.22
N LYS A 86 30.56 10.65 -17.19
CA LYS A 86 31.69 11.33 -17.82
C LYS A 86 31.31 11.77 -19.23
N ASP A 87 31.83 12.92 -19.64
CA ASP A 87 31.79 13.40 -21.02
C ASP A 87 33.26 13.54 -21.48
N GLY A 88 33.77 12.50 -22.16
CA GLY A 88 35.19 12.34 -22.44
C GLY A 88 36.05 12.26 -21.16
N LYS A 89 36.97 13.23 -20.97
CA LYS A 89 37.88 13.28 -19.81
C LYS A 89 37.31 14.05 -18.61
N GLN A 90 36.15 14.70 -18.74
CA GLN A 90 35.55 15.51 -17.67
C GLN A 90 34.37 14.78 -17.03
N ILE A 91 34.25 14.86 -15.70
CA ILE A 91 33.09 14.34 -14.97
C ILE A 91 31.99 15.38 -15.08
N LYS A 92 30.90 15.03 -15.78
CA LYS A 92 29.77 15.92 -16.02
C LYS A 92 28.85 15.99 -14.80
N GLU A 93 28.57 14.83 -14.20
CA GLU A 93 27.70 14.74 -13.04
C GLU A 93 27.90 13.46 -12.23
N ARG A 94 27.50 13.52 -10.96
CA ARG A 94 27.45 12.38 -10.05
C ARG A 94 25.99 12.06 -9.76
N ARG A 95 25.62 10.78 -9.86
CA ARG A 95 24.30 10.27 -9.52
C ARG A 95 24.41 9.30 -8.34
N LEU A 96 23.61 9.55 -7.29
CA LEU A 96 23.54 8.72 -6.10
C LEU A 96 22.21 7.97 -6.08
N PHE A 97 22.26 6.63 -5.95
CA PHE A 97 21.09 5.77 -5.96
C PHE A 97 20.90 5.11 -4.58
N PRO A 98 19.80 5.40 -3.87
CA PRO A 98 19.50 4.74 -2.59
C PRO A 98 19.08 3.28 -2.83
N ILE A 99 19.70 2.36 -2.09
CA ILE A 99 19.37 0.93 -2.09
C ILE A 99 18.58 0.60 -0.82
N PHE A 100 17.35 0.11 -1.00
CA PHE A 100 16.42 -0.14 0.11
C PHE A 100 16.68 -1.49 0.80
N ASP A 101 17.13 -2.48 0.03
CA ASP A 101 17.44 -3.84 0.48
C ASP A 101 18.89 -4.18 0.11
N PRO A 102 19.87 -3.83 0.96
CA PRO A 102 21.27 -4.17 0.70
C PRO A 102 21.41 -5.70 0.68
N ILE A 103 21.90 -6.24 -0.43
CA ILE A 103 22.33 -7.63 -0.48
C ILE A 103 23.53 -7.71 0.46
N ARG A 104 23.41 -8.45 1.57
CA ARG A 104 24.54 -8.72 2.47
C ARG A 104 25.60 -9.50 1.68
N GLU A 105 26.56 -8.79 1.08
CA GLU A 105 27.70 -9.44 0.47
C GLU A 105 28.46 -10.21 1.55
N LYS A 106 28.67 -11.50 1.30
CA LYS A 106 29.60 -12.30 2.09
C LYS A 106 31.00 -11.68 1.89
N PRO A 107 31.82 -11.55 2.94
CA PRO A 107 33.04 -10.73 2.93
C PRO A 107 34.19 -11.20 2.01
N ASN A 108 33.97 -12.15 1.08
CA ASN A 108 35.02 -12.79 0.27
C ASN A 108 34.77 -12.74 -1.25
N THR A 109 34.14 -11.69 -1.78
CA THR A 109 34.14 -11.47 -3.24
C THR A 109 35.00 -10.24 -3.55
N PRO A 110 36.14 -10.38 -4.25
CA PRO A 110 36.92 -9.23 -4.68
C PRO A 110 36.05 -8.30 -5.54
N SER A 111 36.07 -7.01 -5.23
CA SER A 111 35.44 -5.99 -6.07
C SER A 111 36.15 -5.96 -7.43
N GLU A 112 35.62 -6.66 -8.42
CA GLU A 112 36.06 -6.48 -9.79
C GLU A 112 35.67 -5.06 -10.24
N LYS A 113 36.68 -4.34 -10.69
CA LYS A 113 36.55 -3.01 -11.29
C LYS A 113 35.69 -3.12 -12.55
N ALA A 114 34.40 -2.83 -12.43
CA ALA A 114 33.57 -2.54 -13.59
C ALA A 114 33.83 -1.08 -14.03
N GLU A 115 34.97 -0.84 -14.68
CA GLU A 115 35.08 0.27 -15.63
C GLU A 115 34.31 -0.13 -16.89
N GLY A 116 32.98 -0.01 -16.83
CA GLY A 116 32.09 -0.26 -17.96
C GLY A 116 31.50 1.06 -18.46
N GLU A 117 31.83 1.42 -19.69
CA GLU A 117 31.20 2.49 -20.45
C GLU A 117 29.73 2.11 -20.72
N TYR A 118 28.78 2.90 -20.22
CA TYR A 118 27.35 2.70 -20.44
C TYR A 118 26.82 3.78 -21.37
N THR A 119 26.43 3.38 -22.58
CA THR A 119 25.68 4.22 -23.52
C THR A 119 24.19 4.26 -23.11
N GLU A 120 23.55 5.40 -23.35
CA GLU A 120 22.12 5.62 -23.11
C GLU A 120 21.26 4.59 -23.87
N LYS A 121 20.75 3.59 -23.17
CA LYS A 121 19.46 2.89 -23.41
C LYS A 121 19.36 1.66 -22.49
N ALA A 122 18.74 1.83 -21.33
CA ALA A 122 18.09 0.72 -20.63
C ALA A 122 17.05 1.28 -19.65
N GLU A 123 15.78 0.93 -19.88
CA GLU A 123 14.69 1.07 -18.93
C GLU A 123 15.01 0.26 -17.66
N TYR A 124 14.82 0.86 -16.48
CA TYR A 124 15.07 0.22 -15.20
C TYR A 124 14.06 -0.91 -14.92
N PRO A 125 14.49 -2.16 -14.65
CA PRO A 125 13.57 -3.21 -14.23
C PRO A 125 13.34 -3.16 -12.71
N PHE A 126 12.13 -2.77 -12.33
CA PHE A 126 11.58 -2.96 -10.98
C PHE A 126 11.37 -4.46 -10.70
N ARG A 127 12.33 -5.15 -10.07
CA ARG A 127 12.17 -6.57 -9.71
C ARG A 127 11.52 -6.72 -8.32
N LYS A 128 10.23 -7.09 -8.32
CA LYS A 128 9.55 -7.75 -7.20
C LYS A 128 9.91 -9.24 -7.19
N THR A 129 10.33 -9.79 -6.04
CA THR A 129 10.05 -11.21 -5.73
C THR A 129 9.93 -11.47 -4.22
N ARG A 130 8.86 -12.20 -3.87
CA ARG A 130 8.58 -12.85 -2.58
C ARG A 130 9.25 -14.24 -2.50
N ARG A 131 9.29 -14.80 -1.27
CA ARG A 131 9.68 -16.16 -0.79
C ARG A 131 11.11 -16.21 -0.24
N GLY A 132 11.40 -16.82 0.91
CA GLY A 132 10.64 -17.58 1.91
C GLY A 132 11.61 -17.97 3.04
N TYR A 133 11.08 -18.19 4.25
CA TYR A 133 11.81 -18.60 5.45
C TYR A 133 12.57 -19.93 5.26
N THR A 134 13.80 -20.01 5.77
CA THR A 134 14.28 -21.19 6.52
C THR A 134 15.23 -20.74 7.64
N GLU A 135 14.95 -21.25 8.84
CA GLU A 135 15.76 -21.14 10.04
C GLU A 135 17.06 -21.94 9.90
N LYS A 136 18.16 -21.40 10.43
CA LYS A 136 19.16 -22.12 11.24
C LYS A 136 20.14 -21.13 11.87
N ALA A 137 20.27 -21.24 13.19
CA ALA A 137 21.22 -20.57 14.08
C ALA A 137 22.68 -20.83 13.62
N GLU A 138 23.68 -20.01 13.95
CA GLU A 138 24.29 -19.85 15.27
C GLU A 138 25.11 -18.53 15.33
N TYR A 139 25.02 -17.80 16.45
CA TYR A 139 25.89 -16.65 16.76
C TYR A 139 26.74 -16.95 18.00
N PRO A 140 28.02 -16.53 18.06
CA PRO A 140 28.73 -16.40 19.33
C PRO A 140 28.47 -15.03 19.98
N ILE A 141 28.03 -15.06 21.24
CA ILE A 141 27.70 -13.92 22.13
C ILE A 141 28.98 -13.33 22.75
N PRO A 142 29.20 -12.01 22.75
CA PRO A 142 30.03 -11.36 23.76
C PRO A 142 29.18 -10.74 24.88
N LYS A 143 29.67 -10.93 26.11
CA LYS A 143 29.06 -10.64 27.42
C LYS A 143 28.61 -9.18 27.63
N ASN A 144 27.49 -9.06 28.34
CA ASN A 144 26.86 -7.84 28.86
C ASN A 144 27.81 -6.89 29.61
N PRO A 145 27.44 -5.60 29.70
CA PRO A 145 27.10 -5.12 31.03
C PRO A 145 25.78 -4.32 31.12
N LYS A 146 25.06 -4.66 32.19
CA LYS A 146 24.05 -3.93 32.97
C LYS A 146 22.80 -3.41 32.24
N GLU A 147 21.71 -4.09 32.61
CA GLU A 147 20.32 -3.84 32.33
C GLU A 147 19.88 -2.42 32.73
N ASN A 148 19.18 -1.78 31.80
CA ASN A 148 18.16 -0.77 32.08
C ASN A 148 16.91 -1.28 31.35
N ASN A 149 15.97 -1.81 32.14
CA ASN A 149 14.57 -1.85 31.75
C ASN A 149 14.00 -0.46 32.02
N THR A 150 13.55 0.24 30.98
CA THR A 150 12.49 1.23 31.13
C THR A 150 11.35 0.85 30.21
N SER A 151 10.26 0.43 30.85
CA SER A 151 8.93 0.29 30.31
C SER A 151 8.46 1.59 29.65
N ILE A 152 7.78 1.46 28.51
CA ILE A 152 6.66 2.32 28.08
C ILE A 152 6.88 3.85 28.20
N ASN A 153 7.09 4.53 27.07
CA ASN A 153 6.50 5.85 26.84
C ASN A 153 6.25 6.10 25.34
N ASN A 154 4.97 6.17 25.00
CA ASN A 154 4.51 6.80 23.78
C ASN A 154 4.57 8.33 23.92
N THR A 155 5.04 8.99 22.85
CA THR A 155 4.63 10.29 22.33
C THR A 155 4.86 11.57 23.16
N SER A 156 5.63 12.50 22.60
CA SER A 156 5.29 13.93 22.61
C SER A 156 5.66 14.55 21.25
N LYS A 157 4.63 14.79 20.43
CA LYS A 157 4.66 15.85 19.42
C LYS A 157 4.65 17.16 20.21
N ASN A 158 5.64 18.02 19.99
CA ASN A 158 5.51 19.43 20.33
C ASN A 158 4.56 20.03 19.28
N ILE A 159 3.35 20.38 19.72
CA ILE A 159 2.55 21.41 19.07
C ILE A 159 2.57 22.53 20.10
N ASP A 160 3.39 23.54 19.85
CA ASP A 160 3.36 24.78 20.61
C ASP A 160 2.19 25.61 20.05
N ASP A 161 1.20 25.82 20.92
CA ASP A 161 0.31 26.96 21.10
C ASP A 161 -0.19 27.73 19.85
N ASP A 162 -1.50 27.65 19.58
CA ASP A 162 -2.38 28.78 19.92
C ASP A 162 -3.87 28.35 19.91
N ASP A 163 -4.61 29.05 20.76
CA ASP A 163 -6.05 29.19 20.87
C ASP A 163 -6.92 28.23 21.70
N SER A 164 -7.58 28.94 22.61
CA SER A 164 -8.34 28.56 23.78
C SER A 164 -9.73 27.95 23.52
N ALA A 165 -10.30 27.51 24.65
CA ALA A 165 -11.73 27.30 24.93
C ALA A 165 -12.23 25.85 24.78
N TYR A 166 -12.25 25.15 25.92
CA TYR A 166 -13.44 24.60 26.61
C TYR A 166 -13.03 23.37 27.42
N ALA A 167 -12.46 23.62 28.60
CA ALA A 167 -12.52 22.64 29.68
C ALA A 167 -14.00 22.52 30.12
N ARG A 168 -14.66 21.45 29.70
CA ARG A 168 -15.86 20.94 30.36
C ARG A 168 -15.63 19.48 30.71
N GLU A 169 -15.66 19.21 32.00
CA GLU A 169 -15.77 17.87 32.56
C GLU A 169 -16.98 17.17 31.94
N GLY A 170 -16.72 16.26 31.02
CA GLY A 170 -17.69 15.36 30.43
C GLY A 170 -16.97 14.06 30.17
N LYS A 171 -17.57 12.91 30.52
CA LYS A 171 -17.09 11.58 30.15
C LYS A 171 -16.70 11.60 28.66
N LEU A 172 -15.40 11.61 28.37
CA LEU A 172 -14.91 11.62 27.01
C LEU A 172 -14.98 10.18 26.51
N GLU A 173 -16.14 9.81 25.95
CA GLU A 173 -16.27 8.61 25.14
C GLU A 173 -15.20 8.72 24.04
N PHE A 174 -14.28 7.77 24.03
CA PHE A 174 -13.17 7.74 23.08
C PHE A 174 -13.78 7.44 21.69
N GLU A 175 -14.28 8.46 21.00
CA GLU A 175 -14.80 8.32 19.65
C GLU A 175 -13.63 7.89 18.77
N GLU A 176 -13.68 6.63 18.31
CA GLU A 176 -12.67 6.08 17.43
C GLU A 176 -12.67 6.85 16.11
N ASP A 177 -11.48 7.21 15.63
CA ASP A 177 -11.33 7.91 14.36
C ASP A 177 -11.55 6.93 13.18
N PRO A 178 -12.53 7.18 12.29
CA PRO A 178 -12.80 6.35 11.12
C PRO A 178 -11.59 6.15 10.21
N PHE A 179 -10.73 7.16 10.06
CA PHE A 179 -9.54 7.09 9.21
C PHE A 179 -8.49 6.13 9.79
N ILE A 180 -8.34 6.14 11.12
CA ILE A 180 -7.42 5.24 11.82
C ILE A 180 -7.91 3.79 11.69
N LEU A 181 -9.21 3.55 11.86
CA LEU A 181 -9.82 2.23 11.69
C LEU A 181 -9.72 1.72 10.26
N ALA A 182 -9.98 2.56 9.26
CA ALA A 182 -9.83 2.19 7.85
C ALA A 182 -8.39 1.77 7.52
N ARG A 183 -7.40 2.51 8.04
CA ARG A 183 -5.98 2.17 7.88
C ARG A 183 -5.62 0.84 8.54
N GLN A 184 -6.15 0.58 9.74
CA GLN A 184 -5.95 -0.71 10.43
C GLN A 184 -6.57 -1.88 9.66
N ALA A 185 -7.74 -1.67 9.05
CA ALA A 185 -8.41 -2.65 8.20
C ALA A 185 -7.78 -2.81 6.80
N ASN A 186 -6.72 -2.05 6.50
CA ASN A 186 -6.04 -2.02 5.20
C ASN A 186 -6.97 -1.65 4.04
N ILE A 187 -7.92 -0.74 4.29
CA ILE A 187 -8.83 -0.16 3.29
C ILE A 187 -8.30 1.22 2.90
N ASP A 188 -8.08 1.44 1.61
CA ASP A 188 -7.65 2.75 1.10
C ASP A 188 -8.83 3.71 0.97
N VAL A 189 -9.01 4.54 1.99
CA VAL A 189 -10.00 5.63 2.04
C VAL A 189 -9.39 6.99 1.67
N ASN A 190 -8.06 7.08 1.53
CA ASN A 190 -7.33 8.34 1.32
C ASN A 190 -6.91 8.56 -0.14
N SER A 191 -7.37 7.71 -1.06
CA SER A 191 -7.23 7.92 -2.49
C SER A 191 -7.97 9.19 -2.94
N GLU A 192 -7.46 9.88 -3.97
CA GLU A 192 -8.03 11.12 -4.52
C GLU A 192 -9.52 11.01 -4.84
N LEU A 193 -9.98 9.83 -5.26
CA LEU A 193 -11.38 9.56 -5.59
C LEU A 193 -12.23 9.18 -4.36
N HIS A 194 -11.62 8.53 -3.36
CA HIS A 194 -12.36 7.95 -2.24
C HIS A 194 -12.53 8.93 -1.09
N LEU A 195 -11.51 9.76 -0.83
CA LEU A 195 -11.49 10.73 0.25
C LEU A 195 -12.73 11.66 0.29
N PRO A 196 -13.14 12.34 -0.81
CA PRO A 196 -14.30 13.23 -0.76
C PRO A 196 -15.59 12.48 -0.44
N VAL A 197 -15.78 11.30 -1.02
CA VAL A 197 -16.95 10.44 -0.77
C VAL A 197 -16.96 9.94 0.68
N PHE A 198 -15.79 9.58 1.21
CA PHE A 198 -15.66 9.11 2.58
C PHE A 198 -15.98 10.21 3.60
N VAL A 199 -15.50 11.43 3.38
CA VAL A 199 -15.81 12.60 4.22
C VAL A 199 -17.31 12.91 4.17
N GLU A 200 -17.93 12.85 3.00
CA GLU A 200 -19.38 13.05 2.86
C GLU A 200 -20.19 12.03 3.71
N PHE A 201 -19.78 10.77 3.72
CA PHE A 201 -20.43 9.76 4.58
C PHE A 201 -20.21 10.01 6.07
N ILE A 202 -19.04 10.52 6.47
CA ILE A 202 -18.76 10.90 7.85
C ILE A 202 -19.66 12.05 8.29
N GLU A 203 -19.83 13.08 7.45
CA GLU A 203 -20.70 14.21 7.73
C GLU A 203 -22.18 13.80 7.86
N LYS A 204 -22.63 12.84 7.03
CA LYS A 204 -24.02 12.39 7.01
C LYS A 204 -24.37 11.39 8.10
N LEU A 205 -23.53 10.37 8.32
CA LEU A 205 -23.81 9.23 9.21
C LEU A 205 -23.16 9.38 10.58
N GLY A 206 -22.12 10.20 10.70
CA GLY A 206 -21.34 10.35 11.92
C GLY A 206 -20.26 9.27 12.10
N ASN A 207 -19.25 9.62 12.91
CA ASN A 207 -18.04 8.82 13.12
C ASN A 207 -18.33 7.40 13.60
N SER A 208 -19.23 7.25 14.58
CA SER A 208 -19.54 5.97 15.23
C SER A 208 -20.11 4.94 14.24
N ILE A 209 -20.96 5.38 13.31
CA ILE A 209 -21.60 4.52 12.32
C ILE A 209 -20.60 4.11 11.23
N VAL A 210 -19.77 5.05 10.77
CA VAL A 210 -18.72 4.76 9.79
C VAL A 210 -17.70 3.78 10.39
N CYS A 211 -17.31 3.96 11.65
CA CYS A 211 -16.46 3.00 12.37
C CYS A 211 -17.07 1.59 12.42
N TRP A 212 -18.37 1.50 12.72
CA TRP A 212 -19.09 0.23 12.68
C TRP A 212 -19.09 -0.39 11.27
N ALA A 213 -19.31 0.41 10.22
CA ALA A 213 -19.29 -0.05 8.84
C ALA A 213 -17.93 -0.64 8.46
N ILE A 214 -16.84 0.03 8.85
CA ILE A 214 -15.46 -0.46 8.64
C ILE A 214 -15.26 -1.81 9.34
N ARG A 215 -15.60 -1.91 10.64
CA ARG A 215 -15.49 -3.16 11.41
C ARG A 215 -16.28 -4.30 10.77
N LYS A 216 -17.49 -4.02 10.29
CA LYS A 216 -18.32 -5.01 9.59
C LYS A 216 -17.69 -5.48 8.28
N THR A 217 -17.09 -4.57 7.52
CA THR A 217 -16.40 -4.95 6.26
C THR A 217 -15.15 -5.78 6.53
N ALA A 218 -14.41 -5.46 7.59
CA ALA A 218 -13.25 -6.23 8.03
C ALA A 218 -13.61 -7.65 8.48
N ASN A 219 -14.72 -7.80 9.20
CA ASN A 219 -15.16 -9.11 9.70
C ASN A 219 -15.79 -10.00 8.62
N ASN A 220 -16.44 -9.41 7.61
CA ASN A 220 -17.17 -10.16 6.59
C ASN A 220 -16.29 -10.61 5.41
N ALA A 221 -15.19 -9.91 5.12
CA ALA A 221 -14.37 -10.15 3.94
C ALA A 221 -12.92 -10.50 4.32
N THR A 222 -12.33 -11.49 3.63
CA THR A 222 -10.90 -11.82 3.79
C THR A 222 -9.98 -10.70 3.32
N TYR A 223 -10.43 -9.90 2.34
CA TYR A 223 -9.73 -8.70 1.84
C TYR A 223 -10.74 -7.55 1.79
N PRO A 224 -10.78 -6.71 2.84
CA PRO A 224 -11.69 -5.58 2.90
C PRO A 224 -11.39 -4.60 1.76
N ASN A 225 -12.44 -4.19 1.04
CA ASN A 225 -12.32 -3.37 -0.16
C ASN A 225 -13.24 -2.15 -0.07
N TRP A 226 -12.80 -1.02 -0.63
CA TRP A 226 -13.52 0.26 -0.65
C TRP A 226 -14.94 0.10 -1.22
N GLN A 227 -15.10 -0.59 -2.35
CA GLN A 227 -16.40 -0.75 -3.00
C GLN A 227 -17.43 -1.48 -2.11
N TYR A 228 -16.97 -2.45 -1.32
CA TYR A 228 -17.84 -3.15 -0.36
C TYR A 228 -18.23 -2.23 0.79
N LEU A 229 -17.25 -1.48 1.32
CA LEU A 229 -17.47 -0.49 2.36
C LEU A 229 -18.45 0.61 1.90
N GLN A 230 -18.29 1.14 0.70
CA GLN A 230 -19.21 2.09 0.08
C GLN A 230 -20.62 1.53 -0.04
N THR A 231 -20.76 0.25 -0.42
CA THR A 231 -22.07 -0.42 -0.50
C THR A 231 -22.73 -0.53 0.88
N VAL A 232 -21.94 -0.86 1.91
CA VAL A 232 -22.42 -0.92 3.29
C VAL A 232 -22.88 0.46 3.77
N MET A 233 -22.08 1.50 3.54
CA MET A 233 -22.42 2.88 3.94
C MET A 233 -23.66 3.40 3.20
N LYS A 234 -23.76 3.15 1.89
CA LYS A 234 -24.94 3.51 1.09
C LYS A 234 -26.22 2.83 1.61
N ASN A 235 -26.13 1.55 1.98
CA ASN A 235 -27.27 0.85 2.59
C ASN A 235 -27.68 1.45 3.94
N LEU A 236 -26.73 1.95 4.74
CA LEU A 236 -27.03 2.63 6.00
C LEU A 236 -27.67 4.01 5.76
N GLU A 237 -27.22 4.74 4.75
CA GLU A 237 -27.82 6.00 4.30
C GLU A 237 -29.27 5.79 3.83
N ASP A 238 -29.51 4.79 2.96
CA ASP A 238 -30.84 4.45 2.45
C ASP A 238 -31.84 4.07 3.56
N ASN A 239 -31.35 3.51 4.67
CA ASN A 239 -32.17 3.14 5.83
C ASN A 239 -32.18 4.22 6.94
N SER A 240 -31.55 5.38 6.71
CA SER A 240 -31.50 6.51 7.64
C SER A 240 -31.13 6.12 9.07
N VAL A 241 -30.04 5.36 9.20
CA VAL A 241 -29.57 4.82 10.47
C VAL A 241 -28.78 5.86 11.24
N ASN A 242 -29.23 6.22 12.45
CA ASN A 242 -28.59 7.24 13.29
C ASN A 242 -27.92 6.66 14.55
N THR A 243 -27.91 5.34 14.73
CA THR A 243 -27.36 4.68 15.92
C THR A 243 -26.73 3.34 15.58
N VAL A 244 -25.64 2.97 16.27
CA VAL A 244 -24.91 1.71 16.06
C VAL A 244 -25.81 0.47 16.27
N GLU A 245 -26.72 0.52 17.25
CA GLU A 245 -27.68 -0.56 17.53
C GLU A 245 -28.63 -0.82 16.36
N GLN A 246 -29.10 0.24 15.71
CA GLN A 246 -29.97 0.15 14.53
C GLN A 246 -29.21 -0.49 13.35
N ALA A 247 -27.93 -0.15 13.17
CA ALA A 247 -27.07 -0.73 12.15
C ALA A 247 -26.89 -2.25 12.36
N GLU A 248 -26.71 -2.67 13.63
CA GLU A 248 -26.62 -4.08 14.00
C GLU A 248 -27.92 -4.83 13.71
N GLN A 249 -29.07 -4.25 14.08
CA GLN A 249 -30.37 -4.85 13.84
C GLN A 249 -30.64 -5.04 12.35
N LEU A 250 -30.36 -4.03 11.52
CA LEU A 250 -30.44 -4.14 10.06
C LEU A 250 -29.56 -5.25 9.50
N SER A 251 -28.34 -5.39 10.03
CA SER A 251 -27.43 -6.47 9.61
C SER A 251 -27.99 -7.87 9.90
N LYS A 252 -28.63 -8.04 11.06
CA LYS A 252 -29.27 -9.31 11.48
C LYS A 252 -30.46 -9.64 10.59
N ASP A 253 -31.27 -8.65 10.26
CA ASP A 253 -32.46 -8.85 9.43
C ASP A 253 -32.12 -9.15 7.97
N HIS A 254 -31.06 -8.53 7.43
CA HIS A 254 -30.51 -8.88 6.11
C HIS A 254 -30.04 -10.34 6.05
N LYS A 255 -29.36 -10.84 7.09
CA LYS A 255 -28.90 -12.23 7.17
C LYS A 255 -30.07 -13.23 7.18
N LYS A 256 -31.17 -12.91 7.88
CA LYS A 256 -32.40 -13.72 7.91
C LYS A 256 -33.08 -13.78 6.53
N LYS A 257 -33.22 -12.64 5.84
CA LYS A 257 -33.86 -12.56 4.51
C LYS A 257 -33.09 -13.33 3.43
N SER A 258 -31.76 -13.29 3.46
CA SER A 258 -30.90 -14.03 2.50
C SER A 258 -31.10 -15.55 2.57
N SER A 259 -31.24 -16.10 3.78
CA SER A 259 -31.47 -17.54 3.98
C SER A 259 -32.81 -18.03 3.40
N TYR A 260 -33.83 -17.18 3.40
CA TYR A 260 -35.16 -17.53 2.88
C TYR A 260 -35.23 -17.48 1.35
N ASN A 261 -34.57 -16.50 0.72
CA ASN A 261 -34.65 -16.27 -0.73
C ASN A 261 -33.78 -17.22 -1.58
N ASN A 262 -32.79 -17.90 -1.01
CA ASN A 262 -31.96 -18.88 -1.72
C ASN A 262 -32.66 -20.23 -1.97
N LYS A 263 -33.92 -20.40 -1.53
CA LYS A 263 -34.74 -21.53 -1.95
C LYS A 263 -35.26 -21.26 -3.36
N ARG A 264 -34.60 -21.82 -4.39
CA ARG A 264 -35.15 -21.90 -5.75
C ARG A 264 -36.59 -22.42 -5.62
N LYS A 265 -37.57 -21.71 -6.20
CA LYS A 265 -38.94 -22.22 -6.27
C LYS A 265 -38.87 -23.60 -6.93
N PRO A 266 -39.46 -24.65 -6.34
CA PRO A 266 -39.44 -25.96 -6.96
C PRO A 266 -40.07 -25.85 -8.36
N ILE A 267 -39.31 -26.25 -9.38
CA ILE A 267 -39.80 -26.30 -10.75
C ILE A 267 -40.90 -27.37 -10.78
N LYS A 268 -42.16 -26.95 -10.97
CA LYS A 268 -43.33 -27.84 -11.08
C LYS A 268 -43.59 -28.21 -12.54
N GLU A 269 -42.54 -28.49 -13.31
CA GLU A 269 -42.70 -28.97 -14.68
C GLU A 269 -42.90 -30.50 -14.63
N PRO A 270 -44.00 -31.05 -15.19
CA PRO A 270 -44.13 -32.48 -15.32
C PRO A 270 -43.01 -33.01 -16.22
N MET A 271 -42.53 -34.23 -15.93
CA MET A 271 -41.50 -34.84 -16.77
C MET A 271 -41.96 -34.88 -18.25
N PRO A 272 -41.08 -34.53 -19.22
CA PRO A 272 -41.41 -34.52 -20.64
C PRO A 272 -42.00 -35.85 -21.14
N GLU A 273 -42.85 -35.80 -22.17
CA GLU A 273 -43.49 -37.03 -22.68
C GLU A 273 -42.49 -38.08 -23.19
N TRP A 274 -41.33 -37.66 -23.70
CA TRP A 274 -40.31 -38.57 -24.19
C TRP A 274 -39.61 -39.35 -23.07
N THR A 275 -39.62 -38.87 -21.82
CA THR A 275 -39.12 -39.66 -20.67
C THR A 275 -40.00 -40.86 -20.32
N ARG A 276 -41.23 -40.91 -20.86
CA ARG A 276 -42.15 -42.05 -20.69
C ARG A 276 -42.10 -43.05 -21.86
N LYS A 277 -41.38 -42.73 -22.94
CA LYS A 277 -41.29 -43.57 -24.15
C LYS A 277 -40.21 -44.63 -24.00
N SER A 278 -40.43 -45.79 -24.60
CA SER A 278 -39.42 -46.86 -24.62
C SER A 278 -38.26 -46.51 -25.55
N GLN A 279 -37.08 -47.10 -25.32
CA GLN A 279 -35.89 -46.86 -26.15
C GLN A 279 -36.14 -47.14 -27.64
N ASP A 280 -36.96 -48.16 -27.92
CA ASP A 280 -37.36 -48.53 -29.27
C ASP A 280 -38.19 -47.42 -29.93
N GLU A 281 -39.12 -46.78 -29.20
CA GLU A 281 -39.90 -45.65 -29.70
C GLU A 281 -39.08 -44.39 -29.93
N LEU A 282 -38.05 -44.16 -29.12
CA LEU A 282 -37.14 -43.02 -29.29
C LEU A 282 -36.23 -43.20 -30.51
N CYS A 283 -35.89 -44.43 -30.86
CA CYS A 283 -35.02 -44.76 -31.99
C CYS A 283 -35.77 -45.02 -33.29
N LYS A 284 -37.11 -45.01 -33.31
CA LYS A 284 -37.91 -45.13 -34.54
C LYS A 284 -37.60 -43.97 -35.48
N LYS A 285 -37.17 -44.30 -36.70
CA LYS A 285 -36.96 -43.31 -37.76
C LYS A 285 -38.28 -42.58 -38.03
N ALA A 286 -38.21 -41.27 -38.18
CA ALA A 286 -39.38 -40.46 -38.49
C ALA A 286 -40.01 -40.90 -39.82
N ASP A 287 -41.34 -40.79 -39.91
CA ASP A 287 -42.09 -41.15 -41.11
C ASP A 287 -41.54 -40.37 -42.33
N PRO A 288 -41.28 -41.06 -43.46
CA PRO A 288 -40.73 -40.43 -44.67
C PRO A 288 -41.51 -39.21 -45.16
N GLU A 289 -42.83 -39.21 -44.99
CA GLU A 289 -43.72 -38.11 -45.40
C GLU A 289 -43.55 -36.88 -44.49
N VAL A 290 -43.31 -37.10 -43.19
CA VAL A 290 -43.00 -36.02 -42.24
C VAL A 290 -41.65 -35.41 -42.58
N ILE A 291 -40.65 -36.24 -42.91
CA ILE A 291 -39.33 -35.78 -43.35
C ILE A 291 -39.45 -34.95 -44.64
N ARG A 292 -40.26 -35.40 -45.61
CA ARG A 292 -40.52 -34.67 -46.86
C ARG A 292 -41.14 -33.29 -46.60
N LYS A 293 -42.19 -33.22 -45.77
CA LYS A 293 -42.83 -31.95 -45.40
C LYS A 293 -41.89 -30.99 -44.66
N VAL A 294 -41.01 -31.51 -43.80
CA VAL A 294 -39.99 -30.69 -43.12
C VAL A 294 -38.97 -30.16 -44.14
N ARG A 295 -38.51 -31.00 -45.07
CA ARG A 295 -37.58 -30.60 -46.13
C ARG A 295 -38.17 -29.52 -47.04
N GLU A 296 -39.43 -29.67 -47.45
CA GLU A 296 -40.16 -28.63 -48.22
C GLU A 296 -40.29 -27.32 -47.44
N ARG A 297 -40.60 -27.40 -46.14
CA ARG A 297 -40.63 -26.20 -45.27
C ARG A 297 -39.28 -25.50 -45.16
N ILE A 298 -38.19 -26.25 -45.09
CA ILE A 298 -36.83 -25.68 -45.06
C ILE A 298 -36.49 -25.04 -46.41
N ALA A 299 -36.83 -25.70 -47.52
CA ALA A 299 -36.61 -25.17 -48.86
C ALA A 299 -37.37 -23.85 -49.12
N ASN A 300 -38.57 -23.71 -48.55
CA ASN A 300 -39.39 -22.50 -48.68
C ASN A 300 -39.02 -21.39 -47.68
N ARG A 301 -38.13 -21.63 -46.71
CA ARG A 301 -37.71 -20.61 -45.72
C ARG A 301 -36.67 -19.61 -46.25
N GLY A 302 -36.12 -19.84 -47.44
CA GLY A 302 -35.11 -19.00 -48.09
C GLY A 302 -35.56 -18.36 -49.40
N LYS A 303 -36.87 -18.29 -49.65
CA LYS A 303 -37.48 -17.52 -50.76
C LYS A 303 -38.34 -16.39 -50.19
#